data_AF-A0A949UG97-F1
#
_entry.id   AF-A0A949UG97-F1
#
_cell.length_a   1.000
_cell.length_b   1.000
_cell.length_c   1.000
_cell.angle_alpha   90.00
_cell.angle_beta   90.00
_cell.angle_gamma   90.00
#
_symmetry.space_group_name_H-M   'P 1'
#
loop_
_entity.id
_entity.type
_entity.pdbx_description
1 polymer ?
#
loop_
_entity_poly.entity_id
_entity_poly.type
_entity_poly.pdbx_seq_one_letter_code
_entity_poly.pdbx_strand_id
1 'polypeptide(L)' 'SSATVRMVEYITCAKSIFMWVEVPADDALQSDGCERLFRVFTTGMGIPAGAEFIGSAVDQYYPEAYHLYETTGCSVS' A
#
# COMPACT_ATOMS: atom_id res chain seq x y z
N SER A 1 34.63 22.58 28.74
CA SER A 1 33.52 21.69 29.12
C SER A 1 33.58 20.45 28.25
N SER A 2 33.36 19.26 28.80
CA SER A 2 33.35 18.01 28.03
C SER A 2 31.93 17.70 27.60
N ALA A 3 31.66 17.61 26.30
CA ALA A 3 30.36 17.19 25.81
C ALA A 3 30.18 15.67 26.04
N THR A 4 28.99 15.26 26.45
CA THR A 4 28.62 13.84 26.60
C THR A 4 27.43 13.54 25.71
N VAL A 5 27.62 12.69 24.70
CA VAL A 5 26.54 12.20 23.84
C VAL A 5 25.66 11.26 24.67
N ARG A 6 24.35 11.50 24.68
CA ARG A 6 23.40 10.75 25.51
C ARG A 6 22.66 9.66 24.75
N MET A 7 22.49 9.83 23.43
CA MET A 7 21.76 8.89 22.59
C MET A 7 22.09 9.17 21.12
N VAL A 8 22.20 8.12 20.33
CA VAL A 8 22.30 8.16 18.87
C VAL A 8 21.45 7.01 18.37
N GLU A 9 20.47 7.29 17.53
CA GLU A 9 19.63 6.26 16.92
C GLU A 9 19.59 6.41 15.41
N TYR A 10 19.50 5.26 14.75
CA TYR A 10 19.27 5.15 13.32
C TYR A 10 17.93 4.44 13.14
N ILE A 11 16.92 5.17 12.64
CA ILE A 11 15.58 4.64 12.41
C ILE A 11 15.43 4.37 10.91
N THR A 12 15.55 3.11 10.52
CA THR A 12 15.09 2.61 9.22
C THR A 12 13.57 2.73 9.20
N CYS A 13 13.05 3.73 8.47
CA CYS A 13 11.63 3.95 8.23
C CYS A 13 10.88 2.61 8.12
N ALA A 14 9.75 2.48 8.83
CA ALA A 14 8.83 1.38 8.62
C ALA A 14 8.55 1.24 7.11
N LYS A 15 8.78 0.05 6.54
CA LYS A 15 8.47 -0.23 5.13
C LYS A 15 6.95 -0.13 4.98
N SER A 16 6.48 1.00 4.49
CA SER A 16 5.06 1.29 4.30
C SER A 16 4.81 1.78 2.89
N ILE A 17 3.72 1.33 2.29
CA ILE A 17 3.26 1.80 0.98
C ILE A 17 2.12 2.77 1.22
N PHE A 18 2.25 3.97 0.65
CA PHE A 18 1.20 4.99 0.68
C PHE A 18 0.46 4.98 -0.65
N MET A 19 -0.87 4.96 -0.59
CA MET A 19 -1.74 5.06 -1.76
C MET A 19 -2.58 6.33 -1.61
N TRP A 20 -2.64 7.12 -2.69
CA TRP A 20 -3.54 8.25 -2.82
C TRP A 20 -4.72 7.81 -3.69
N VAL A 21 -5.94 8.05 -3.21
CA VAL A 21 -7.17 7.71 -3.93
C VAL A 21 -7.89 9.00 -4.27
N GLU A 22 -8.14 9.21 -5.55
CA GLU A 22 -9.00 10.29 -6.02
C GLU A 22 -10.44 9.77 -6.11
N VAL A 23 -11.37 10.51 -5.52
CA VAL A 23 -12.80 10.18 -5.54
C VAL A 23 -13.54 11.39 -6.12
N PRO A 24 -14.33 11.23 -7.20
CA PRO A 24 -15.18 12.29 -7.71
C PRO A 24 -16.13 12.80 -6.62
N ALA A 25 -16.32 14.12 -6.55
CA ALA A 25 -17.14 14.73 -5.50
C ALA A 25 -18.60 14.24 -5.53
N ASP A 26 -19.13 13.91 -6.72
CA ASP A 26 -20.48 13.41 -6.91
C ASP A 26 -20.64 11.96 -6.40
N ASP A 27 -19.58 11.15 -6.47
CA ASP A 27 -19.57 9.75 -6.03
C ASP A 27 -19.32 9.60 -4.52
N ALA A 28 -18.68 10.59 -3.88
CA ALA A 28 -18.48 10.60 -2.44
C ALA A 28 -19.79 10.59 -1.63
N LEU A 29 -20.91 10.95 -2.25
CA LEU A 29 -22.25 10.95 -1.67
C LEU A 29 -23.02 9.65 -1.95
N GLN A 30 -22.55 8.80 -2.87
CA GLN A 30 -23.16 7.54 -3.25
C GLN A 30 -22.21 6.40 -2.86
N SER A 31 -22.19 6.01 -1.58
CA SER A 31 -21.62 4.71 -1.26
C SER A 31 -22.61 3.64 -1.76
N ASP A 32 -22.16 2.83 -2.72
CA ASP A 32 -22.85 1.62 -3.16
C ASP A 32 -22.77 0.49 -2.12
N GLY A 33 -22.21 0.79 -0.94
CA GLY A 33 -21.98 -0.16 0.15
C GLY A 33 -20.86 -1.13 -0.15
N CYS A 34 -20.12 -0.97 -1.25
CA CYS A 34 -19.11 -1.92 -1.66
C CYS A 34 -17.73 -1.55 -1.14
N GLU A 35 -17.19 -2.38 -0.25
CA GLU A 35 -15.82 -2.23 0.23
C GLU A 35 -14.81 -2.65 -0.85
N ARG A 36 -13.94 -1.72 -1.22
CA ARG A 36 -12.79 -2.00 -2.09
C ARG A 36 -11.63 -2.50 -1.24
N LEU A 37 -11.12 -3.68 -1.56
CA LEU A 37 -10.00 -4.29 -0.84
C LEU A 37 -8.74 -4.22 -1.68
N PHE A 38 -7.65 -3.76 -1.09
CA PHE A 38 -6.35 -3.68 -1.77
C PHE A 38 -5.32 -4.52 -1.05
N ARG A 39 -4.48 -5.22 -1.82
CA ARG A 39 -3.44 -6.09 -1.29
C ARG A 39 -2.13 -5.95 -2.04
N VAL A 40 -1.05 -5.93 -1.28
CA VAL A 40 0.32 -5.84 -1.78
C VAL A 40 0.91 -7.25 -1.94
N PHE A 41 1.62 -7.46 -3.05
CA PHE A 41 2.37 -8.68 -3.35
C PHE A 41 3.80 -8.32 -3.75
N THR A 42 4.78 -9.05 -3.24
CA THR A 42 6.17 -8.94 -3.71
C THR A 42 6.36 -9.69 -5.03
N THR A 43 7.39 -9.32 -5.79
CA THR A 43 7.76 -10.05 -7.01
C THR A 43 7.93 -11.55 -6.74
N GLY A 44 7.34 -12.38 -7.62
CA GLY A 44 7.39 -13.85 -7.52
C GLY A 44 6.25 -14.49 -6.70
N MET A 45 5.43 -13.69 -6.03
CA MET A 45 4.23 -14.19 -5.33
C MET A 45 3.09 -14.47 -6.32
N GLY A 46 2.31 -15.52 -6.03
CA GLY A 46 1.08 -15.81 -6.77
C GLY A 46 0.00 -14.76 -6.53
N ILE A 47 -0.66 -14.32 -7.60
CA ILE A 47 -1.75 -13.34 -7.55
C ILE A 47 -3.09 -14.07 -7.64
N PRO A 48 -4.09 -13.74 -6.80
CA PRO A 48 -5.42 -14.34 -6.89
C PRO A 48 -6.07 -14.13 -8.26
N ALA A 49 -6.84 -15.12 -8.71
CA ALA A 49 -7.63 -14.99 -9.92
C ALA A 49 -8.69 -13.87 -9.74
N GLY A 50 -8.80 -12.99 -10.74
CA GLY A 50 -9.73 -11.86 -10.70
C GLY A 50 -9.25 -10.64 -9.92
N ALA A 51 -8.01 -10.65 -9.40
CA ALA A 51 -7.40 -9.44 -8.86
C ALA A 51 -6.97 -8.49 -9.99
N GLU A 52 -7.19 -7.19 -9.82
CA GLU A 52 -6.87 -6.15 -10.80
C GLU A 52 -5.60 -5.40 -10.38
N PHE A 53 -4.67 -5.19 -11.31
CA PHE A 53 -3.42 -4.49 -11.04
C PHE A 53 -3.64 -2.99 -10.92
N ILE A 54 -3.16 -2.38 -9.84
CA ILE A 54 -3.30 -0.95 -9.56
C ILE A 54 -1.99 -0.20 -9.80
N GLY A 55 -0.87 -0.77 -9.36
CA GLY A 55 0.41 -0.09 -9.47
C GLY A 55 1.56 -0.83 -8.80
N SER A 56 2.76 -0.25 -8.87
CA SER A 56 3.95 -0.79 -8.23
C SER A 56 4.73 0.29 -7.47
N ALA A 57 5.28 -0.10 -6.33
CA ALA A 57 6.24 0.67 -5.57
C ALA A 57 7.57 -0.08 -5.57
N VAL A 58 8.65 0.62 -5.89
CA VAL A 58 10.02 0.07 -5.86
C VAL A 58 10.72 0.66 -4.64
N ASP A 59 11.32 -0.20 -3.83
CA ASP A 59 12.19 0.25 -2.75
C ASP A 59 13.42 0.94 -3.38
N GLN A 60 13.67 2.20 -2.99
CA GLN A 60 14.74 3.00 -3.58
C GLN A 60 16.13 2.57 -3.09
N TYR A 61 16.21 1.81 -2.00
CA TYR A 61 17.45 1.40 -1.35
C TYR A 61 17.75 -0.08 -1.52
N TYR A 62 16.72 -0.91 -1.76
CA TYR A 62 16.85 -2.36 -1.94
C TYR A 62 16.24 -2.81 -3.27
N PRO A 63 16.71 -3.91 -3.87
CA PRO A 63 16.17 -4.45 -5.11
C PRO A 63 14.83 -5.17 -4.88
N GLU A 64 13.87 -4.51 -4.24
CA GLU A 64 12.55 -5.02 -3.91
C GLU A 64 11.48 -4.22 -4.65
N ALA A 65 10.55 -4.93 -5.27
CA ALA A 65 9.36 -4.33 -5.87
C ALA A 65 8.10 -4.93 -5.23
N TYR A 66 7.14 -4.06 -5.02
CA TYR A 66 5.85 -4.33 -4.40
C TYR A 66 4.76 -3.94 -5.39
N HIS A 67 3.81 -4.84 -5.60
CA HIS A 67 2.75 -4.68 -6.58
C HIS A 67 1.41 -4.64 -5.84
N LEU A 68 0.66 -3.57 -6.03
CA LEU A 68 -0.66 -3.39 -5.43
C LEU A 68 -1.72 -3.92 -6.40
N TYR A 69 -2.62 -4.73 -5.86
CA TYR A 69 -3.78 -5.23 -6.57
C TYR A 69 -5.05 -4.87 -5.80
N GLU A 70 -6.11 -4.56 -6.54
CA GLU A 70 -7.46 -4.57 -6.01
C GLU A 70 -7.99 -6.01 -6.06
N THR A 71 -8.58 -6.44 -4.96
CA THR A 71 -9.21 -7.73 -4.81
C THR A 71 -10.70 -7.51 -4.62
N THR A 72 -11.52 -8.31 -5.29
CA THR A 72 -12.98 -8.23 -5.19
C THR A 72 -13.45 -8.52 -3.77
N GLY A 73 -13.91 -7.48 -3.07
CA GLY A 73 -14.45 -7.55 -1.70
C GLY A 73 -15.97 -7.69 -1.63
N CYS A 74 -16.70 -7.42 -2.71
CA CYS A 74 -18.16 -7.57 -2.73
C CYS A 74 -18.58 -8.98 -3.14
N SER A 75 -18.93 -9.81 -2.16
CA SER A 75 -19.96 -10.82 -2.39
C SER A 75 -21.32 -10.12 -2.32
N VAL A 76 -21.93 -9.86 -3.47
CA VAL A 76 -23.32 -9.40 -3.51
C VAL A 76 -24.19 -10.52 -2.93
N SER A 77 -24.78 -10.29 -1.75
CA SER A 77 -25.73 -11.21 -1.11
C SER A 77 -27.06 -11.24 -1.84
#